data_AF-A0A532EGJ4-F1
#
_entry.id   AF-A0A532EGJ4-F1
#
_cell.length_a   1.000
_cell.length_b   1.000
_cell.length_c   1.000
_cell.angle_alpha   90.00
_cell.angle_beta   90.00
_cell.angle_gamma   90.00
#
_symmetry.space_group_name_H-M   'P 1'
#
loop_
_entity.id
_entity.type
_entity.pdbx_description
1 polymer ?
#
loop_
_entity_poly.entity_id
_entity_poly.type
_entity_poly.pdbx_seq_one_letter_code
_entity_poly.pdbx_strand_id
1 'polypeptide(L)'
;ITMSDLPERPVKMNAAKGVESPEQFIRFSEDGINLTKELEHYENRLIGEALRKANGITSRAAQLLQVNRTTLVEKLKRKGFDPKTHGYSVQN
;
A
#
# COMPACT_ATOMS: atom_id res chain seq x y z
N ILE A 1 14.64 28.94 32.40
CA ILE A 1 13.79 28.61 31.23
C ILE A 1 12.93 27.43 31.64
N THR A 2 11.63 27.66 31.76
CA THR A 2 10.68 26.85 32.54
C THR A 2 10.04 25.77 31.66
N MET A 3 9.83 24.58 32.23
CA MET A 3 9.31 23.36 31.59
C MET A 3 7.81 23.43 31.25
N SER A 4 7.37 24.30 30.33
CA SER A 4 5.92 24.42 30.02
C SER A 4 5.57 24.84 28.60
N ASP A 5 6.29 24.36 27.58
CA ASP A 5 5.87 24.55 26.18
C ASP A 5 5.86 23.23 25.41
N LEU A 6 5.03 22.29 25.88
CA LEU A 6 4.56 21.17 25.06
C LEU A 6 3.05 21.35 24.92
N PRO A 7 2.51 21.59 23.70
CA PRO A 7 1.07 21.67 23.54
C PRO A 7 0.43 20.30 23.82
N GLU A 8 -0.38 20.28 24.87
CA GLU A 8 -1.25 19.17 25.26
C GLU A 8 -2.19 18.83 24.09
N ARG A 9 -2.26 17.54 23.72
CA ARG A 9 -3.19 17.01 22.72
C ARG A 9 -4.64 17.15 23.22
N PRO A 10 -5.53 17.82 22.48
CA PRO A 10 -6.95 17.48 22.53
C PRO A 10 -7.24 16.37 21.51
N VAL A 11 -7.40 15.14 22.02
CA VAL A 11 -8.06 14.04 21.30
C VAL A 11 -9.51 14.45 21.06
N LYS A 12 -9.83 14.87 19.83
CA LYS A 12 -11.22 15.07 19.39
C LYS A 12 -11.67 13.85 18.58
N MET A 13 -12.37 12.96 19.27
CA MET A 13 -13.24 11.94 18.68
C MET A 13 -14.21 12.62 17.72
N ASN A 14 -14.00 12.44 16.42
CA ASN A 14 -15.03 12.62 15.42
C ASN A 14 -15.29 11.26 14.78
N ALA A 15 -16.50 10.76 15.03
CA ALA A 15 -17.04 9.56 14.43
C ALA A 15 -17.21 9.75 12.92
N ALA A 16 -16.15 9.44 12.17
CA ALA A 16 -16.24 8.97 10.81
C ALA A 16 -15.26 7.81 10.73
N LYS A 17 -15.73 6.63 10.33
CA LYS A 17 -14.90 5.46 10.01
C LYS A 17 -13.97 5.79 8.83
N GLY A 18 -12.94 6.59 9.07
CA GLY A 18 -11.71 6.56 8.31
C GLY A 18 -10.79 5.67 9.11
N VAL A 19 -10.59 4.45 8.64
CA VAL A 19 -9.56 3.56 9.20
C VAL A 19 -8.22 4.24 8.97
N GLU A 20 -7.78 5.03 9.94
CA GLU A 20 -6.38 5.34 10.13
C GLU A 20 -5.69 3.99 10.35
N SER A 21 -5.14 3.38 9.30
CA SER A 21 -4.36 2.15 9.44
C SER A 21 -3.02 2.52 10.08
N PRO A 22 -2.76 2.19 11.36
CA PRO A 22 -1.57 2.64 12.07
C PRO A 22 -0.32 1.80 11.77
N GLU A 23 -0.27 1.07 10.64
CA GLU A 23 0.65 -0.08 10.49
C GLU A 23 1.72 0.05 9.39
N GLN A 24 1.95 1.22 8.80
CA GLN A 24 3.13 1.41 7.92
C GLN A 24 4.38 1.86 8.68
N PHE A 25 4.55 1.40 9.93
CA PHE A 25 5.84 1.56 10.60
C PHE A 25 6.81 0.55 9.98
N ILE A 26 7.78 1.06 9.22
CA ILE A 26 8.93 0.26 8.80
C ILE A 26 9.57 -0.30 10.08
N ARG A 27 9.38 -1.61 10.29
CA ARG A 27 9.82 -2.27 11.51
C ARG A 27 11.20 -2.85 11.26
N PHE A 28 12.19 -2.22 11.86
CA PHE A 28 13.57 -2.69 11.81
C PHE A 28 13.76 -3.77 12.89
N SER A 29 14.32 -4.91 12.49
CA SER A 29 14.85 -5.91 13.43
C SER A 29 16.31 -5.58 13.77
N GLU A 30 16.84 -6.18 14.84
CA GLU A 30 18.27 -6.06 15.21
C GLU A 30 19.20 -6.58 14.08
N ASP A 31 18.72 -7.53 13.27
CA ASP A 31 19.39 -8.02 12.05
C ASP A 31 19.21 -7.12 10.80
N GLY A 32 18.48 -6.01 10.91
CA GLY A 32 18.17 -5.10 9.81
C GLY A 32 16.93 -5.51 8.99
N ILE A 33 16.73 -4.84 7.84
CA ILE A 33 15.62 -5.08 6.91
C ILE A 33 16.15 -5.21 5.48
N ASN A 34 15.63 -6.17 4.72
CA ASN A 34 15.95 -6.30 3.31
C ASN A 34 15.08 -5.35 2.50
N LEU A 35 15.65 -4.19 2.13
CA LEU A 35 14.96 -3.15 1.36
C LEU A 35 14.29 -3.69 0.09
N THR A 36 14.99 -4.55 -0.66
CA THR A 36 14.47 -5.11 -1.91
C THR A 36 13.19 -5.89 -1.65
N LYS A 37 13.19 -6.81 -0.68
CA LYS A 37 12.01 -7.59 -0.34
C LYS A 37 10.84 -6.72 0.13
N GLU A 38 11.11 -5.72 0.97
CA GLU A 38 10.07 -4.83 1.49
C GLU A 38 9.44 -3.98 0.39
N LEU A 39 10.26 -3.42 -0.50
CA LEU A 39 9.79 -2.68 -1.68
C LEU A 39 8.98 -3.59 -2.62
N GLU A 40 9.38 -4.85 -2.78
CA GLU A 40 8.60 -5.80 -3.56
C GLU A 40 7.24 -6.10 -2.95
N HIS A 41 7.16 -6.28 -1.63
CA HIS A 41 5.89 -6.47 -0.93
C HIS A 41 4.98 -5.23 -1.07
N TYR A 42 5.55 -4.04 -0.88
CA TYR A 42 4.81 -2.78 -1.05
C TYR A 42 4.32 -2.61 -2.49
N GLU A 43 5.17 -2.87 -3.48
CA GLU A 43 4.82 -2.84 -4.90
C GLU A 43 3.68 -3.81 -5.22
N ASN A 44 3.73 -5.05 -4.70
CA ASN A 44 2.68 -6.04 -4.93
C ASN A 44 1.32 -5.58 -4.37
N ARG A 45 1.32 -4.96 -3.18
CA ARG A 45 0.11 -4.39 -2.58
C ARG A 45 -0.45 -3.24 -3.43
N LEU A 46 0.41 -2.33 -3.90
CA LEU A 46 0.05 -1.22 -4.79
C LEU A 46 -0.57 -1.71 -6.09
N ILE A 47 0.05 -2.70 -6.73
CA ILE A 47 -0.46 -3.31 -7.96
C ILE A 47 -1.83 -3.94 -7.72
N GLY A 48 -2.00 -4.66 -6.62
CA GLY A 48 -3.30 -5.24 -6.24
C GLY A 48 -4.37 -4.18 -5.98
N GLU A 49 -4.05 -3.09 -5.27
CA GLU A 49 -4.99 -1.99 -5.03
C GLU A 49 -5.37 -1.26 -6.33
N ALA A 50 -4.40 -1.00 -7.21
CA ALA A 50 -4.63 -0.38 -8.49
C ALA A 50 -5.52 -1.25 -9.40
N LEU A 51 -5.28 -2.56 -9.40
CA LEU A 51 -6.11 -3.51 -10.16
C LEU A 51 -7.52 -3.61 -9.58
N ARG A 52 -7.69 -3.63 -8.26
CA ARG A 52 -9.02 -3.55 -7.63
C ARG A 52 -9.78 -2.29 -8.02
N LYS A 53 -9.15 -1.11 -7.87
CA LYS A 53 -9.75 0.18 -8.27
C LYS A 53 -10.03 0.28 -9.77
N ALA A 54 -9.30 -0.48 -10.58
CA ALA A 54 -9.46 -0.56 -12.02
C ALA A 54 -10.42 -1.66 -12.50
N ASN A 55 -11.12 -2.38 -11.60
CA ASN A 55 -11.93 -3.55 -11.93
C ASN A 55 -11.17 -4.61 -12.76
N GLY A 56 -9.89 -4.82 -12.45
CA GLY A 56 -9.04 -5.78 -13.17
C GLY A 56 -8.53 -5.29 -14.54
N ILE A 57 -8.88 -4.06 -14.96
CA ILE A 57 -8.40 -3.51 -16.23
C ILE A 57 -6.94 -3.06 -16.07
N THR A 58 -6.01 -3.82 -16.63
CA THR A 58 -4.56 -3.55 -16.55
C THR A 58 -4.19 -2.16 -17.06
N SER A 59 -4.86 -1.66 -18.11
CA SER A 59 -4.59 -0.32 -18.64
C SER A 59 -4.94 0.79 -17.64
N ARG A 60 -6.06 0.63 -16.94
CA ARG A 60 -6.52 1.61 -15.94
C ARG A 60 -5.70 1.50 -14.65
N ALA A 61 -5.29 0.28 -14.27
CA ALA A 61 -4.34 0.09 -13.18
C ALA A 61 -2.98 0.73 -13.47
N ALA A 62 -2.47 0.59 -14.70
CA ALA A 62 -1.22 1.24 -15.14
C ALA A 62 -1.33 2.77 -15.08
N GLN A 63 -2.47 3.34 -15.48
CA GLN A 63 -2.75 4.76 -15.33
C GLN A 63 -2.79 5.21 -13.85
N LEU A 64 -3.43 4.43 -12.98
CA LEU A 64 -3.48 4.72 -11.53
C LEU A 64 -2.11 4.67 -10.86
N LEU A 65 -1.24 3.76 -11.34
CA LEU A 65 0.14 3.63 -10.88
C LEU A 65 1.10 4.60 -11.59
N GLN A 66 0.63 5.36 -12.58
CA GLN A 66 1.44 6.24 -13.43
C GLN A 66 2.63 5.53 -14.09
N VAL A 67 2.43 4.28 -14.51
CA VAL A 67 3.44 3.49 -15.22
C VAL A 67 2.96 3.10 -16.63
N ASN A 68 3.89 2.79 -17.51
CA ASN A 68 3.54 2.24 -18.82
C ASN A 68 2.81 0.91 -18.69
N ARG A 69 1.75 0.73 -19.49
CA ARG A 69 0.98 -0.53 -19.52
C ARG A 69 1.88 -1.74 -19.76
N THR A 70 2.83 -1.63 -20.69
CA THR A 70 3.80 -2.69 -21.00
C THR A 70 4.70 -3.00 -19.80
N THR A 71 5.18 -1.99 -19.07
CA THR A 71 5.96 -2.17 -17.83
C THR A 71 5.16 -2.89 -16.76
N LEU A 72 3.88 -2.53 -16.58
CA LEU A 72 3.01 -3.21 -15.61
C LEU A 72 2.79 -4.67 -15.99
N VAL A 73 2.55 -4.96 -17.27
CA VAL A 73 2.38 -6.34 -17.78
C VAL A 73 3.64 -7.18 -17.54
N GLU A 74 4.82 -6.64 -17.83
CA GLU A 74 6.08 -7.34 -17.60
C GLU A 74 6.40 -7.53 -16.10
N LYS A 75 5.98 -6.59 -15.24
CA LYS A 75 6.04 -6.75 -13.78
C LYS A 75 5.10 -7.86 -13.29
N LEU A 76 3.86 -7.89 -13.77
CA LEU A 76 2.87 -8.91 -13.44
C LEU A 76 3.35 -10.32 -13.82
N LYS A 77 3.91 -10.48 -15.04
CA LYS A 77 4.44 -11.76 -15.52
C LYS A 77 5.63 -12.25 -14.68
N ARG A 78 6.62 -11.38 -14.43
CA ARG A 78 7.82 -11.76 -13.67
C ARG A 78 7.51 -12.15 -12.24
N LYS A 79 6.52 -11.51 -11.63
CA LYS A 79 6.13 -11.74 -10.23
C LYS A 79 5.10 -12.85 -10.05
N GLY A 80 4.64 -13.49 -11.15
CA GLY A 80 3.60 -14.50 -11.07
C GLY A 80 2.33 -13.97 -10.42
N PHE A 81 1.99 -12.70 -10.68
CA PHE A 81 0.87 -12.02 -10.03
C PHE A 81 -0.44 -12.60 -10.55
N ASP A 82 -0.89 -13.68 -9.91
CA ASP A 82 -2.16 -14.30 -10.24
C ASP A 82 -3.28 -13.47 -9.62
N PRO A 83 -4.18 -12.88 -10.43
CA PRO A 83 -5.28 -12.08 -9.92
C PRO A 83 -6.30 -12.89 -9.12
N LYS A 84 -6.07 -14.18 -8.88
CA LYS A 84 -6.92 -15.04 -8.06
C LYS A 84 -6.27 -15.39 -6.72
N THR A 85 -4.93 -15.33 -6.63
CA THR A 85 -4.17 -15.70 -5.42
C THR A 85 -3.90 -14.51 -4.49
N HIS A 86 -3.81 -13.29 -5.05
CA HIS A 86 -3.42 -12.08 -4.31
C HIS A 86 -4.62 -11.26 -3.76
N GLY A 87 -5.70 -11.92 -3.36
CA GLY A 87 -6.78 -11.26 -2.60
C GLY A 87 -7.74 -10.40 -3.43
N TYR A 88 -8.13 -10.87 -4.61
CA TYR A 88 -9.29 -10.32 -5.32
C TYR A 88 -10.57 -10.94 -4.75
N SER A 89 -10.85 -10.68 -3.47
CA SER A 89 -12.24 -10.74 -3.02
C SER A 89 -12.85 -9.41 -3.45
N VAL A 90 -13.56 -9.44 -4.58
CA VAL A 90 -14.50 -8.37 -4.94
C VAL A 90 -15.52 -8.38 -3.80
N GLN A 91 -15.33 -7.50 -2.83
CA GLN A 91 -16.36 -7.23 -1.83
C GLN A 91 -17.53 -6.64 -2.61
N ASN A 92 -18.55 -7.48 -2.80
CA ASN A 92 -19.83 -7.13 -3.37
C ASN A 92 -20.79 -6.83 -2.22
#